data_AF-A0A440UXI3-F1
#
_entry.id   AF-A0A440UXI3-F1
#
_cell.length_a   1.000
_cell.length_b   1.000
_cell.length_c   1.000
_cell.angle_alpha   90.00
_cell.angle_beta   90.00
_cell.angle_gamma   90.00
#
_symmetry.space_group_name_H-M   'P 1'
#
loop_
_entity.id
_entity.type
_entity.pdbx_description
1 polymer ?
#
loop_
_entity_poly.entity_id
_entity_poly.type
_entity_poly.pdbx_seq_one_letter_code
_entity_poly.pdbx_strand_id
1 'polypeptide(L)'
;MPFLLAMLGLLGVAAIWWYRLKAMNEAASEVADVIGRVQGNIRRKKLRKQAALSPLTAIDDPVVAAATLITAIVSEHGPILPQREAVIREVIAQIADNPKKTDEAVVYAKWAAAQVDDTTI
;
A
#
# COMPACT_ATOMS: atom_id res chain seq x y z
N MET A 1 49.80 41.22 17.21
CA MET A 1 48.40 41.70 17.12
C MET A 1 47.57 41.23 15.90
N PRO A 2 47.98 40.30 14.99
CA PRO A 2 47.06 39.79 13.95
C PRO A 2 46.22 38.58 14.42
N PHE A 3 46.71 37.80 15.39
CA PHE A 3 46.02 36.60 15.91
C PHE A 3 44.70 36.92 16.62
N LEU A 4 44.62 38.04 17.34
CA LEU A 4 43.40 38.47 18.02
C LEU A 4 42.30 38.86 17.01
N LEU A 5 42.67 39.52 15.91
CA LEU A 5 41.75 39.89 14.83
C LEU A 5 41.28 38.65 14.06
N ALA A 6 42.17 37.69 13.80
CA ALA A 6 41.80 36.42 13.17
C ALA A 6 40.82 35.62 14.05
N MET A 7 41.04 35.58 15.36
CA MET A 7 40.15 34.89 16.31
C MET A 7 38.79 35.58 16.42
N LEU A 8 38.76 36.92 16.41
CA LEU A 8 37.51 37.69 16.42
C LEU A 8 36.72 37.49 15.11
N GLY A 9 37.41 37.41 13.97
CA GLY A 9 36.81 37.11 12.68
C GLY A 9 36.18 35.70 12.64
N LEU A 10 36.90 34.69 13.15
CA LEU A 10 36.40 33.32 13.22
C LEU A 10 35.16 33.21 14.13
N LEU A 11 35.20 33.87 15.29
CA LEU A 11 34.06 33.92 16.22
C LEU A 11 32.86 34.65 15.63
N GLY A 12 33.09 35.73 14.87
CA GLY A 12 32.02 36.44 14.17
C GLY A 12 31.30 35.55 13.14
N VAL A 13 32.06 34.81 12.32
CA VAL A 13 31.49 33.87 11.34
C VAL A 13 30.72 32.75 12.05
N ALA A 14 31.29 32.15 13.10
CA ALA A 14 30.62 31.11 13.87
C ALA A 14 29.30 31.61 14.51
N ALA A 15 29.28 32.83 15.04
CA ALA A 15 28.09 33.42 15.64
C ALA A 15 26.96 33.66 14.61
N ILE A 16 27.31 34.10 13.40
CA ILE A 16 26.34 34.32 12.32
C ILE A 16 25.69 33.00 11.89
N TRP A 17 26.50 31.95 11.70
CA TRP A 17 25.99 30.62 11.34
C TRP A 17 25.17 29.98 12.47
N TRP A 18 25.59 30.16 13.72
CA TRP A 18 24.84 29.69 14.89
C TRP A 18 23.48 30.36 15.01
N TYR A 19 23.42 31.69 14.86
CA TYR A 19 22.16 32.42 14.91
C TYR A 19 21.20 32.00 13.79
N ARG A 20 21.73 31.78 12.59
CA ARG A 20 20.93 31.32 11.44
C ARG A 20 20.40 29.90 11.62
N LEU A 21 21.21 28.97 12.13
CA LEU A 21 20.78 27.62 12.45
C LEU A 21 19.74 27.60 13.58
N LYS A 22 19.91 28.44 14.61
CA LYS A 22 18.94 28.55 15.70
C LYS A 22 17.58 29.07 15.22
N ALA A 23 17.57 30.09 14.36
CA ALA A 23 16.35 30.61 13.75
C ALA A 23 15.64 29.59 12.84
N MET A 24 16.41 28.70 12.19
CA MET A 24 15.84 27.59 11.41
C MET A 24 15.29 26.46 12.30
N ASN A 25 15.86 26.25 13.50
CA ASN A 25 15.46 25.18 14.41
C ASN A 25 14.08 25.42 15.05
N GLU A 26 13.73 26.69 15.31
CA GLU A 26 12.37 27.06 15.78
C GLU A 26 11.30 26.69 14.73
N ALA A 27 11.57 26.91 13.44
CA ALA A 27 10.70 26.47 12.34
C ALA A 27 10.74 24.95 12.09
N ALA A 28 11.86 24.28 12.40
CA ALA A 28 12.01 22.84 12.21
C ALA A 28 11.14 22.01 13.17
N SER A 29 10.94 22.50 14.40
CA SER A 29 10.06 21.84 15.38
C SER A 29 8.58 21.79 14.94
N GLU A 30 8.12 22.82 14.23
CA GLU A 30 6.75 22.87 13.69
C GLU A 30 6.59 22.00 12.43
N VAL A 31 7.66 21.82 11.65
CA VAL A 31 7.67 20.92 10.48
C VAL A 31 7.61 19.43 10.90
N ALA A 32 8.24 19.05 12.01
CA ALA A 32 8.20 17.67 12.51
C ALA A 32 6.77 17.19 12.82
N ASP A 33 5.92 18.06 13.39
CA ASP A 33 4.51 17.77 13.71
C ASP A 33 3.57 17.80 12.48
N VAL A 34 4.01 18.42 11.38
CA VAL A 34 3.28 18.43 10.10
C VAL A 34 3.56 17.15 9.30
N ILE A 35 4.78 16.62 9.36
CA ILE A 35 5.17 15.40 8.64
C ILE A 35 4.32 14.20 9.09
N GLY A 36 4.10 14.03 10.41
CA GLY A 36 3.29 12.93 10.93
C GLY A 36 1.81 12.98 10.50
N ARG A 37 1.19 14.17 10.48
CA ARG A 37 -0.23 14.34 10.10
C ARG A 37 -0.45 14.23 8.58
N VAL A 38 0.51 14.71 7.78
CA VAL A 38 0.47 14.58 6.32
C VAL A 38 0.62 13.12 5.89
N GLN A 39 1.55 12.37 6.50
CA GLN A 39 1.74 10.95 6.22
C GLN A 39 0.48 10.12 6.54
N GLY A 40 -0.17 10.38 7.68
CA GLY A 40 -1.42 9.71 8.06
C GLY A 40 -2.58 9.99 7.09
N ASN A 41 -2.74 11.24 6.64
CA ASN A 41 -3.79 11.62 5.69
C ASN A 41 -3.54 11.07 4.28
N ILE A 42 -2.27 11.02 3.84
CA ILE A 42 -1.90 10.40 2.55
C ILE A 42 -2.15 8.90 2.60
N ARG A 43 -1.76 8.21 3.67
CA ARG A 43 -2.01 6.77 3.84
C ARG A 43 -3.51 6.46 3.81
N ARG A 44 -4.34 7.21 4.54
CA ARG A 44 -5.80 7.05 4.50
C ARG A 44 -6.39 7.32 3.12
N LYS A 45 -5.93 8.35 2.39
CA LYS A 45 -6.39 8.61 1.02
C LYS A 45 -5.95 7.52 0.03
N LYS A 46 -4.73 6.98 0.16
CA LYS A 46 -4.22 5.87 -0.66
C LYS A 46 -5.07 4.61 -0.44
N LEU A 47 -5.29 4.22 0.81
CA LEU A 47 -6.14 3.07 1.16
C LEU A 47 -7.57 3.24 0.65
N ARG A 48 -8.17 4.43 0.80
CA ARG A 48 -9.51 4.70 0.28
C ARG A 48 -9.59 4.64 -1.24
N LYS A 49 -8.55 5.11 -1.94
CA LYS A 49 -8.47 5.04 -3.41
C LYS A 49 -8.25 3.61 -3.91
N GLN A 50 -7.43 2.82 -3.20
CA GLN A 50 -7.24 1.40 -3.50
C GLN A 50 -8.52 0.60 -3.25
N ALA A 51 -9.24 0.85 -2.15
CA ALA A 51 -10.52 0.21 -1.87
C ALA A 51 -11.59 0.55 -2.93
N ALA A 52 -11.64 1.81 -3.39
CA ALA A 52 -12.57 2.24 -4.43
C ALA A 52 -12.23 1.71 -5.84
N LEU A 53 -11.02 1.20 -6.06
CA LEU A 53 -10.56 0.58 -7.30
C LEU A 53 -10.37 -0.94 -7.15
N SER A 54 -10.87 -1.53 -6.06
CA SER A 54 -10.69 -2.94 -5.78
C SER A 54 -11.47 -3.78 -6.81
N PRO A 55 -10.86 -4.83 -7.38
CA PRO A 55 -11.57 -5.80 -8.24
C PRO A 55 -12.85 -6.32 -7.60
N LEU A 56 -12.87 -6.43 -6.27
CA LEU A 56 -13.99 -6.94 -5.51
C LEU A 56 -15.25 -6.07 -5.65
N THR A 57 -15.11 -4.76 -5.85
CA THR A 57 -16.28 -3.87 -6.03
C THR A 57 -16.92 -4.01 -7.41
N ALA A 58 -16.24 -4.68 -8.36
CA ALA A 58 -16.77 -4.95 -9.70
C ALA A 58 -17.36 -6.36 -9.84
N ILE A 59 -17.40 -7.15 -8.74
CA ILE A 59 -17.98 -8.49 -8.76
C ILE A 59 -19.49 -8.38 -8.52
N ASP A 60 -20.26 -8.49 -9.61
CA ASP A 60 -21.72 -8.48 -9.57
C ASP A 60 -22.34 -9.89 -9.72
N ASP A 61 -21.55 -10.90 -10.10
CA ASP A 61 -22.01 -12.28 -10.28
C ASP A 61 -21.68 -13.14 -9.03
N PRO A 62 -22.67 -13.84 -8.45
CA PRO A 62 -22.47 -14.64 -7.24
C PRO A 62 -21.52 -15.83 -7.42
N VAL A 63 -21.43 -16.40 -8.63
CA VAL A 63 -20.50 -17.49 -8.96
C VAL A 63 -19.06 -16.97 -8.98
N VAL A 64 -18.86 -15.77 -9.53
CA VAL A 64 -17.55 -15.09 -9.54
C VAL A 64 -17.14 -14.69 -8.12
N ALA A 65 -18.09 -14.26 -7.29
CA ALA A 65 -17.85 -13.96 -5.88
C ALA A 65 -17.42 -15.22 -5.10
N ALA A 66 -18.13 -16.34 -5.28
CA ALA A 66 -17.79 -17.62 -4.67
C ALA A 66 -16.41 -18.12 -5.11
N ALA A 67 -16.12 -18.04 -6.41
CA ALA A 67 -14.80 -18.38 -6.95
C ALA A 67 -13.70 -17.52 -6.31
N THR A 68 -13.92 -16.21 -6.24
CA THR A 68 -12.94 -15.28 -5.67
C THR A 68 -12.67 -15.56 -4.19
N LEU A 69 -13.72 -15.81 -3.40
CA LEU A 69 -13.60 -16.15 -1.99
C LEU A 69 -12.84 -17.46 -1.76
N ILE A 70 -13.21 -18.51 -2.49
CA ILE A 70 -12.55 -19.83 -2.38
C ILE A 70 -11.08 -19.71 -2.77
N THR A 71 -10.78 -19.04 -3.89
CA THR A 71 -9.42 -18.82 -4.35
C THR A 71 -8.59 -18.05 -3.32
N ALA A 72 -9.14 -16.99 -2.72
CA ALA A 72 -8.46 -16.21 -1.68
C ALA A 72 -8.13 -17.05 -0.42
N ILE A 73 -9.06 -17.89 0.03
CA ILE A 73 -8.84 -18.81 1.16
C ILE A 73 -7.72 -19.82 0.85
N VAL A 74 -7.74 -20.38 -0.36
CA VAL A 74 -6.74 -21.37 -0.77
C VAL A 74 -5.35 -20.73 -0.91
N SER A 75 -5.26 -19.48 -1.35
CA SER A 75 -3.98 -18.77 -1.49
C SER A 75 -3.31 -18.41 -0.17
N GLU A 76 -4.04 -18.30 0.95
CA GLU A 76 -3.41 -18.11 2.27
C GLU A 76 -2.44 -19.25 2.63
N HIS A 77 -2.72 -20.46 2.14
CA HIS A 77 -1.95 -21.66 2.45
C HIS A 77 -0.78 -21.87 1.47
N GLY A 78 -0.36 -20.82 0.77
CA GLY A 78 0.70 -20.83 -0.23
C GLY A 78 0.18 -20.84 -1.68
N PRO A 79 1.10 -20.92 -2.66
CA PRO A 79 0.75 -20.77 -4.06
C PRO A 79 -0.24 -21.83 -4.55
N ILE A 80 -1.19 -21.43 -5.39
CA ILE A 80 -2.19 -22.33 -5.97
C ILE A 80 -1.51 -23.15 -7.08
N LEU A 81 -1.24 -24.42 -6.77
CA LEU A 81 -0.74 -25.39 -7.74
C LEU A 81 -1.86 -25.85 -8.69
N PRO A 82 -1.53 -26.34 -9.91
CA PRO A 82 -2.54 -26.76 -10.89
C PRO A 82 -3.56 -27.79 -10.37
N GLN A 83 -3.13 -28.67 -9.45
CA GLN A 83 -4.00 -29.66 -8.81
C GLN A 83 -5.08 -29.00 -7.94
N ARG A 84 -4.72 -27.96 -7.18
CA ARG A 84 -5.67 -27.19 -6.36
C ARG A 84 -6.59 -26.34 -7.24
N GLU A 85 -6.06 -25.79 -8.33
CA GLU A 85 -6.87 -25.05 -9.32
C GLU A 85 -7.94 -25.95 -9.96
N ALA A 86 -7.63 -27.21 -10.25
CA ALA A 86 -8.61 -28.19 -10.76
C ALA A 86 -9.75 -28.43 -9.76
N VAL A 87 -9.44 -28.59 -8.47
CA VAL A 87 -10.44 -28.76 -7.41
C VAL A 87 -11.32 -27.51 -7.26
N ILE A 88 -10.72 -26.31 -7.30
CA ILE A 88 -11.50 -25.06 -7.29
C ILE A 88 -12.46 -25.03 -8.48
N ARG A 89 -11.98 -25.38 -9.69
CA ARG A 89 -12.81 -25.42 -10.89
C ARG A 89 -13.95 -26.43 -10.79
N GLU A 90 -13.71 -27.60 -10.21
CA GLU A 90 -14.74 -28.61 -9.96
C GLU A 90 -15.81 -28.10 -9.00
N VAL A 91 -15.43 -27.45 -7.90
CA VAL A 91 -16.37 -26.87 -6.93
C VAL A 91 -17.20 -25.75 -7.58
N ILE A 92 -16.56 -24.87 -8.36
CA ILE A 92 -17.28 -23.78 -9.04
C ILE A 92 -18.21 -24.33 -10.14
N ALA A 93 -17.85 -25.43 -10.81
CA ALA A 93 -18.71 -26.06 -11.80
C ALA A 93 -20.03 -26.59 -11.22
N GLN A 94 -20.09 -26.86 -9.91
CA GLN A 94 -21.32 -27.30 -9.25
C GLN A 94 -22.33 -26.17 -9.06
N ILE A 95 -21.87 -24.92 -9.05
CA ILE A 95 -22.71 -23.73 -8.83
C ILE A 95 -22.86 -22.85 -10.08
N ALA A 96 -22.05 -23.10 -11.11
CA ALA A 96 -22.10 -22.36 -12.37
C ALA A 96 -23.09 -22.99 -13.35
N ASP A 97 -23.81 -22.14 -14.08
CA ASP A 97 -24.83 -22.57 -15.05
C ASP A 97 -24.25 -23.34 -16.24
N ASN A 98 -22.98 -23.09 -16.58
CA ASN A 98 -22.30 -23.74 -17.69
C ASN A 98 -20.77 -23.75 -17.50
N PRO A 99 -20.03 -24.64 -18.21
CA PRO A 99 -18.59 -24.75 -18.08
C PRO A 99 -17.82 -23.47 -18.43
N LYS A 100 -18.33 -22.69 -19.40
CA LYS A 100 -17.69 -21.43 -19.80
C LYS A 100 -17.72 -20.41 -18.65
N LYS A 101 -18.84 -20.31 -17.94
CA LYS A 101 -19.00 -19.44 -16.76
C LYS A 101 -18.10 -19.89 -15.62
N THR A 102 -17.94 -21.19 -15.42
CA THR A 102 -16.93 -21.72 -14.47
C THR A 102 -15.53 -21.23 -14.82
N ASP A 103 -15.14 -21.35 -16.08
CA ASP A 103 -13.80 -20.99 -16.51
C ASP A 103 -13.52 -19.49 -16.35
N GLU A 104 -14.48 -18.66 -16.74
CA GLU A 104 -14.41 -17.21 -16.57
C GLU A 104 -14.35 -16.82 -15.09
N ALA A 105 -15.19 -17.42 -14.24
CA ALA A 105 -15.21 -17.15 -12.82
C ALA A 105 -13.89 -17.53 -12.13
N VAL A 106 -13.32 -18.69 -12.43
CA VAL A 106 -12.05 -19.15 -11.84
C VAL A 106 -10.87 -18.29 -12.30
N VAL A 107 -10.84 -17.90 -13.58
CA VAL A 107 -9.79 -17.02 -14.12
C VAL A 107 -9.86 -15.64 -13.48
N TYR A 108 -11.06 -15.05 -13.40
CA TYR A 108 -11.25 -13.76 -12.75
C TYR A 108 -10.89 -13.82 -11.26
N ALA A 109 -11.36 -14.85 -10.55
CA ALA A 109 -11.07 -15.08 -9.14
C ALA A 109 -9.58 -15.12 -8.83
N LYS A 110 -8.78 -15.80 -9.67
CA LYS A 110 -7.32 -15.88 -9.51
C LYS A 110 -6.65 -14.52 -9.60
N TRP A 111 -7.08 -13.70 -10.56
CA TRP A 111 -6.57 -12.33 -10.66
C TRP A 111 -7.05 -11.45 -9.51
N ALA A 112 -8.34 -11.50 -9.17
CA ALA A 112 -8.94 -10.68 -8.11
C ALA A 112 -8.35 -10.99 -6.73
N ALA A 113 -8.16 -12.26 -6.39
CA ALA A 113 -7.55 -12.69 -5.12
C ALA A 113 -6.09 -12.20 -4.99
N ALA A 114 -5.31 -12.22 -6.06
CA ALA A 114 -3.93 -11.72 -6.05
C ALA A 114 -3.84 -10.21 -5.79
N GLN A 115 -4.85 -9.43 -6.19
CA GLN A 115 -4.90 -7.98 -5.94
C GLN A 115 -5.23 -7.64 -4.49
N VAL A 116 -5.91 -8.54 -3.76
CA VAL A 116 -6.17 -8.35 -2.33
C VAL A 116 -4.88 -8.51 -1.54
N ASP A 117 -4.05 -9.50 -1.88
CA ASP A 117 -2.78 -9.76 -1.22
C ASP A 117 -1.81 -8.55 -1.29
N ASP A 118 -1.73 -7.93 -2.47
CA ASP A 118 -0.85 -6.76 -2.75
C ASP A 118 -1.22 -5.50 -1.92
N THR A 119 -2.36 -5.50 -1.22
CA THR A 119 -2.78 -4.37 -0.36
C THR A 119 -2.31 -4.46 1.09
N THR A 120 -1.62 -5.53 1.49
CA THR A 120 -1.13 -5.71 2.88
C THR A 120 0.25 -5.09 3.19
N ILE A 121 0.84 -4.32 2.26
CA ILE A 121 2.15 -3.63 2.42
C ILE A 121 2.01 -2.20 2.98
#